data_AF-A0A951JK85-F1
#
_entry.id   AF-A0A951JK85-F1
#
_cell.length_a   1.000
_cell.length_b   1.000
_cell.length_c   1.000
_cell.angle_alpha   90.00
_cell.angle_beta   90.00
_cell.angle_gamma   90.00
#
_symmetry.space_group_name_H-M   'P 1'
#
loop_
_entity.id
_entity.type
_entity.pdbx_description
1 polymer ?
#
loop_
_entity_poly.entity_id
_entity_poly.type
_entity_poly.pdbx_seq_one_letter_code
_entity_poly.pdbx_strand_id
1 'polypeptide(L)'
;MDWKVFATVFGAVFLAELGDKTQLAIVSFVGSGMGRFTVLAAAALALVASTALAVAVGVALLRVIPGDWLRLAAAILFIAVGIAVGVEAVGEIRA
;
A
#
# COMPACT_ATOMS: atom_id res chain seq x y z
N MET A 1 9.05 2.89 22.84
CA MET A 1 8.12 2.58 21.74
C MET A 1 6.84 2.03 22.35
N ASP A 2 5.68 2.51 21.91
CA ASP A 2 4.41 1.93 22.34
C ASP A 2 4.17 0.63 21.54
N TRP A 3 4.31 -0.51 22.21
CA TRP A 3 4.22 -1.83 21.57
C TRP A 3 2.80 -2.14 21.08
N LYS A 4 1.76 -1.55 21.70
CA LYS A 4 0.37 -1.72 21.28
C LYS A 4 0.14 -0.99 19.96
N VAL A 5 0.63 0.24 19.85
CA VAL A 5 0.56 1.02 18.60
C VAL A 5 1.33 0.32 17.49
N PHE A 6 2.54 -0.16 17.78
CA PHE A 6 3.34 -0.91 16.80
C PHE A 6 2.59 -2.13 16.27
N ALA A 7 2.08 -3.00 17.14
CA ALA A 7 1.36 -4.20 16.73
C ALA A 7 0.08 -3.88 15.94
N THR A 8 -0.64 -2.83 16.33
CA THR A 8 -1.86 -2.38 15.63
C THR A 8 -1.54 -1.90 14.21
N VAL A 9 -0.54 -1.03 14.07
CA VAL A 9 -0.14 -0.50 12.76
C VAL A 9 0.45 -1.60 11.89
N PHE A 10 1.32 -2.45 12.43
CA PHE A 10 1.88 -3.59 11.72
C PHE A 10 0.78 -4.53 11.23
N GLY A 11 -0.14 -4.94 12.12
CA GLY A 11 -1.23 -5.84 11.75
C GLY A 11 -2.15 -5.24 10.69
N ALA A 12 -2.52 -3.96 10.83
CA ALA A 12 -3.37 -3.28 9.86
C ALA A 12 -2.71 -3.17 8.48
N VAL A 13 -1.45 -2.72 8.41
CA VAL A 13 -0.72 -2.59 7.13
C VAL A 13 -0.44 -3.96 6.53
N PHE A 14 0.01 -4.93 7.34
CA PHE A 14 0.27 -6.28 6.86
C PHE A 14 -0.98 -6.90 6.23
N LEU A 15 -2.12 -6.85 6.93
CA LEU A 15 -3.40 -7.37 6.41
C LEU A 15 -3.88 -6.61 5.17
N ALA A 16 -3.66 -5.28 5.10
CA ALA A 16 -4.05 -4.47 3.96
C ALA A 16 -3.22 -4.78 2.69
N GLU A 17 -1.95 -5.15 2.87
CA GLU A 17 -1.03 -5.49 1.77
C GLU A 17 -1.15 -6.97 1.35
N LEU A 18 -1.80 -7.85 2.14
CA LEU A 18 -1.97 -9.26 1.81
C LEU A 18 -2.87 -9.45 0.58
N GLY A 19 -2.34 -10.16 -0.43
CA GLY A 19 -3.08 -10.46 -1.65
C GLY A 19 -3.14 -9.33 -2.67
N ASP A 20 -2.34 -8.27 -2.51
CA ASP A 20 -2.26 -7.19 -3.49
C ASP A 20 -1.60 -7.64 -4.82
N LYS A 21 -1.87 -6.89 -5.89
CA LYS A 21 -1.27 -7.04 -7.23
C LYS A 21 0.27 -7.10 -7.17
N THR A 22 0.89 -6.38 -6.24
CA THR A 22 2.36 -6.44 -6.02
C THR A 22 2.83 -7.85 -5.65
N GLN A 23 2.05 -8.63 -4.89
CA GLN A 23 2.39 -10.00 -4.52
C GLN A 23 2.31 -10.96 -5.72
N LEU A 24 1.32 -10.79 -6.58
CA LEU A 24 1.22 -11.54 -7.85
C LEU A 24 2.43 -11.24 -8.76
N ALA A 25 2.86 -9.98 -8.83
CA ALA A 25 4.05 -9.59 -9.57
C ALA A 25 5.33 -10.23 -8.99
N ILE A 26 5.48 -10.26 -7.67
CA ILE A 26 6.60 -10.94 -6.99
C ILE A 26 6.63 -12.43 -7.33
N VAL A 27 5.48 -13.12 -7.29
CA VAL A 27 5.37 -14.54 -7.68
C VAL A 27 5.78 -14.73 -9.15
N SER A 28 5.33 -13.85 -10.04
CA SER A 28 5.74 -13.87 -11.45
C SER A 28 7.25 -13.69 -11.62
N PHE A 29 7.88 -12.78 -10.89
CA PHE A 29 9.32 -12.56 -10.96
C PHE A 29 10.12 -13.76 -10.47
N VAL A 30 9.69 -14.38 -9.37
CA VAL A 30 10.30 -15.63 -8.89
C VAL A 30 10.11 -16.75 -9.93
N GLY A 31 8.93 -16.86 -10.55
CA GLY A 31 8.63 -17.84 -11.60
C GLY A 31 9.46 -17.67 -12.87
N SER A 32 9.90 -16.44 -13.17
CA SER A 32 10.76 -16.12 -14.33
C SER A 32 12.24 -16.49 -14.15
N GLY A 33 12.62 -17.10 -13.02
CA GLY A 33 13.99 -17.54 -12.74
C GLY A 33 14.88 -16.49 -12.06
N MET A 34 14.33 -15.35 -11.64
CA MET A 34 15.09 -14.38 -10.84
C MET A 34 15.40 -14.95 -9.45
N GLY A 35 16.53 -14.50 -8.88
CA GLY A 35 16.96 -14.93 -7.55
C GLY A 35 15.93 -14.56 -6.48
N ARG A 36 15.33 -15.57 -5.83
CA ARG A 36 14.27 -15.38 -4.82
C ARG A 36 14.62 -14.36 -3.71
N PHE A 37 15.87 -14.34 -3.27
CA PHE A 37 16.33 -13.42 -2.24
C PHE A 37 16.51 -11.99 -2.77
N THR A 38 16.90 -11.84 -4.04
CA THR A 38 16.98 -10.54 -4.71
C THR A 38 15.59 -9.94 -4.88
N VAL A 39 14.63 -10.73 -5.37
CA VAL A 39 13.23 -10.29 -5.53
C VAL A 39 12.64 -9.91 -4.17
N LEU A 40 12.84 -10.74 -3.14
CA LEU A 40 12.39 -10.46 -1.78
C LEU A 40 12.99 -9.16 -1.23
N ALA A 41 14.31 -8.99 -1.32
CA ALA A 41 14.98 -7.81 -0.82
C ALA A 41 14.53 -6.53 -1.56
N ALA A 42 14.40 -6.59 -2.88
CA ALA A 42 13.94 -5.47 -3.69
C ALA A 42 12.50 -5.08 -3.33
N ALA A 43 11.59 -6.04 -3.25
CA ALA A 43 10.19 -5.80 -2.89
C ALA A 43 10.05 -5.26 -1.46
N ALA A 44 10.77 -5.84 -0.49
CA ALA A 44 10.77 -5.35 0.89
C ALA A 44 11.31 -3.92 0.99
N LEU A 45 12.41 -3.61 0.29
CA LEU A 45 12.96 -2.26 0.26
C LEU A 45 11.99 -1.27 -0.40
N ALA A 46 11.31 -1.66 -1.47
CA ALA A 46 10.29 -0.84 -2.11
C ALA A 46 9.12 -0.53 -1.16
N LEU A 47 8.64 -1.52 -0.40
CA LEU A 47 7.57 -1.34 0.59
C LEU A 47 8.01 -0.43 1.74
N VAL A 48 9.22 -0.64 2.27
CA VAL A 48 9.77 0.23 3.33
C VAL A 48 9.96 1.66 2.83
N ALA A 49 10.53 1.84 1.64
CA ALA A 49 10.79 3.16 1.07
C ALA A 49 9.50 3.92 0.75
N SER A 50 8.51 3.26 0.16
CA SER A 50 7.20 3.85 -0.11
C SER A 50 6.47 4.24 1.17
N THR A 51 6.49 3.38 2.18
CA THR A 51 5.91 3.69 3.50
C THR A 51 6.63 4.87 4.17
N ALA A 52 7.96 4.90 4.12
CA ALA A 52 8.75 6.00 4.67
C ALA A 52 8.43 7.33 3.98
N LEU A 53 8.27 7.31 2.65
CA LEU A 53 7.85 8.47 1.87
C LEU A 53 6.44 8.93 2.26
N ALA A 54 5.49 8.00 2.41
CA ALA A 54 4.13 8.30 2.82
C ALA A 54 4.08 8.97 4.21
N VAL A 55 4.88 8.49 5.17
CA VAL A 55 5.00 9.09 6.50
C VAL A 55 5.62 10.49 6.41
N ALA A 56 6.71 10.66 5.64
CA ALA A 56 7.36 11.95 5.47
C ALA A 56 6.43 13.00 4.85
N VAL A 57 5.71 12.63 3.78
CA VAL A 57 4.73 13.49 3.13
C VAL A 57 3.54 13.77 4.06
N GLY A 58 3.02 12.76 4.76
CA GLY A 58 1.92 12.92 5.71
C GLY A 58 2.26 13.90 6.82
N VAL A 59 3.47 13.81 7.39
CA VAL A 59 3.96 14.75 8.41
C VAL A 59 4.11 16.16 7.84
N ALA A 60 4.59 16.31 6.59
CA ALA A 60 4.70 17.60 5.94
C ALA A 60 3.31 18.23 5.69
N LEU A 61 2.34 17.44 5.22
CA LEU A 61 0.97 17.89 4.97
C LEU A 61 0.27 18.32 6.25
N LEU A 62 0.45 17.59 7.36
CA LEU A 62 -0.14 17.93 8.66
C LEU A 62 0.36 19.27 9.24
N ARG A 63 1.47 19.83 8.73
CA ARG A 63 1.94 21.17 9.11
C ARG A 63 1.18 22.30 8.43
N VAL A 64 0.50 22.00 7.32
CA VAL A 64 -0.16 23.00 6.46
C VAL A 64 -1.68 22.81 6.46
N ILE A 65 -2.14 21.57 6.61
CA ILE A 65 -3.56 21.19 6.52
C ILE A 65 -3.98 20.56 7.86
N PRO A 66 -5.15 20.95 8.44
CA PRO A 66 -5.65 20.31 9.64
C PRO A 66 -5.91 18.82 9.42
N GLY A 67 -5.62 18.00 10.43
CA GLY A 67 -5.70 16.53 10.34
C GLY A 67 -7.06 15.99 9.91
N ASP A 68 -8.15 16.65 10.29
CA ASP A 68 -9.51 16.23 9.92
C ASP A 68 -9.76 16.35 8.41
N TRP A 69 -9.27 17.42 7.78
CA TRP A 69 -9.36 17.60 6.34
C TRP A 69 -8.49 16.59 5.58
N LEU A 70 -7.30 16.29 6.12
CA LEU A 70 -6.42 15.28 5.52
C LEU A 70 -7.06 13.88 5.59
N ARG A 71 -7.71 13.54 6.72
CA ARG A 71 -8.48 12.29 6.87
C ARG A 71 -9.65 12.23 5.90
N LEU A 72 -10.41 13.31 5.77
CA LEU A 72 -11.54 13.38 4.84
C LEU A 72 -11.07 13.21 3.39
N ALA A 73 -10.00 13.91 3.00
CA ALA A 73 -9.41 13.78 1.68
C ALA A 73 -8.93 12.35 1.39
N ALA A 74 -8.26 11.70 2.35
CA ALA A 74 -7.82 10.32 2.22
C ALA A 74 -9.00 9.36 2.07
N ALA A 75 -10.10 9.55 2.82
CA ALA A 75 -11.30 8.74 2.71
C ALA A 75 -11.97 8.88 1.33
N ILE A 76 -12.11 10.12 0.83
CA ILE A 76 -12.66 10.39 -0.51
C ILE A 76 -11.79 9.73 -1.59
N LEU A 77 -10.47 9.87 -1.49
CA LEU A 77 -9.52 9.26 -2.42
C LEU A 77 -9.65 7.73 -2.42
N PHE A 78 -9.72 7.10 -1.25
CA PHE A 78 -9.89 5.65 -1.12
C PHE A 78 -11.18 5.16 -1.78
N ILE A 79 -12.30 5.86 -1.58
CA ILE A 79 -13.58 5.53 -2.22
C ILE A 79 -13.48 5.68 -3.73
N ALA A 80 -12.91 6.79 -4.22
CA ALA A 80 -12.76 7.04 -5.65
C ALA A 80 -11.89 5.96 -6.33
N VAL A 81 -10.76 5.60 -5.73
CA VAL A 81 -9.89 4.52 -6.21
C VAL A 81 -10.62 3.17 -6.17
N GLY A 82 -11.34 2.87 -5.07
CA GLY A 82 -12.12 1.64 -4.97
C GLY A 82 -13.20 1.51 -6.05
N ILE A 83 -13.91 2.60 -6.36
CA ILE A 83 -14.88 2.65 -7.46
C ILE A 83 -14.16 2.43 -8.80
N ALA A 84 -13.06 3.13 -9.05
CA ALA A 84 -12.31 3.02 -10.30
C ALA A 84 -11.83 1.59 -10.55
N VAL A 85 -11.21 0.95 -9.54
CA VAL A 85 -10.76 -0.44 -9.59
C VAL A 85 -11.94 -1.40 -9.78
N GLY A 86 -13.07 -1.14 -9.11
CA GLY A 86 -14.29 -1.94 -9.28
C GLY A 86 -14.85 -1.87 -10.70
N VAL A 87 -14.83 -0.69 -11.33
CA VAL A 87 -15.25 -0.51 -12.73
C VAL A 87 -14.32 -1.27 -13.68
N GLU A 88 -13.01 -1.17 -13.47
CA GLU A 88 -12.00 -1.91 -14.24
C GLU A 88 -12.21 -3.41 -14.16
N ALA A 89 -12.41 -3.95 -12.95
CA ALA A 89 -12.63 -5.37 -12.73
C ALA A 89 -13.92 -5.88 -13.41
N VAL A 90 -15.00 -5.09 -13.39
CA VAL A 90 -16.25 -5.44 -14.11
C VAL A 90 -16.04 -5.42 -15.62
N GLY A 91 -15.21 -4.52 -16.13
CA GLY A 91 -14.82 -4.47 -17.53
C GLY A 91 -14.08 -5.72 -17.98
N GLU A 92 -13.07 -6.15 -17.22
CA GLU A 92 -12.29 -7.37 -17.49
C GLU A 92 -13.15 -8.64 -17.49
N ILE A 93 -14.13 -8.76 -16.58
CA ILE A 93 -15.02 -9.94 -16.51
C ILE A 93 -15.98 -10.00 -17.71
N ARG A 94 -16.31 -8.87 -18.32
CA ARG A 94 -17.28 -8.78 -19.43
C ARG A 94 -16.62 -8.90 -20.82
N ALA A 95 -15.30 -8.78 -20.91
CA ALA A 95 -14.52 -8.89 -22.15
C ALA A 95 -14.18 -10.36 -22.45
#